data_AF-A0A9E0ZGR0-F1
#
_entry.id   AF-A0A9E0ZGR0-F1
#
_cell.length_a   1.000
_cell.length_b   1.000
_cell.length_c   1.000
_cell.angle_alpha   90.00
_cell.angle_beta   90.00
_cell.angle_gamma   90.00
#
_symmetry.space_group_name_H-M   'P 1'
#
loop_
_entity.id
_entity.type
_entity.pdbx_description
1 polymer ?
#
loop_
_entity_poly.entity_id
_entity_poly.type
_entity_poly.pdbx_seq_one_letter_code
_entity_poly.pdbx_strand_id
1 'polypeptide(L)'
;MLKTILSISGKPGLYKLISQGKNMLIVESVNAEKKRFPAYGNEKIISLADIAMYTDDAEVPLYDVLESIKEKEKSAQASIDPKKATPEQLREYLAEVLPNFDRERVYVADIKKLVAWYNILISNGITEFKPEGEIKEEEVAE
;
A
#
# COMPACT_ATOMS: atom_id res chain seq x y z
N MET A 1 -10.80 -2.76 4.29
CA MET A 1 -10.93 -1.68 3.27
C MET A 1 -9.98 -1.80 2.06
N LEU A 2 -8.76 -2.33 2.18
CA LEU A 2 -7.79 -2.37 1.07
C LEU A 2 -8.20 -3.17 -0.17
N LYS A 3 -9.11 -4.14 -0.06
CA LYS A 3 -9.62 -4.90 -1.23
C LYS A 3 -10.23 -4.01 -2.31
N THR A 4 -10.73 -2.84 -1.92
CA THR A 4 -11.33 -1.86 -2.84
C THR A 4 -10.31 -0.85 -3.39
N ILE A 5 -9.09 -0.82 -2.86
CA ILE A 5 -8.01 0.07 -3.31
C ILE A 5 -7.15 -0.68 -4.31
N LEU A 6 -7.00 -0.10 -5.49
CA LEU A 6 -6.36 -0.67 -6.65
C LEU A 6 -5.13 0.17 -7.01
N SER A 7 -4.08 -0.52 -7.40
CA SER A 7 -2.91 0.02 -8.09
C SER A 7 -3.03 -0.30 -9.58
N ILE A 8 -2.77 0.68 -10.43
CA ILE A 8 -2.77 0.51 -11.89
C ILE A 8 -1.35 0.74 -12.38
N SER A 9 -0.71 -0.30 -12.92
CA SER A 9 0.64 -0.18 -13.45
C SER A 9 0.72 0.85 -14.57
N GLY A 10 1.70 1.76 -14.49
CA GLY A 10 1.89 2.83 -15.46
C GLY A 10 1.11 4.11 -15.15
N LYS A 11 0.18 4.10 -14.19
CA LYS A 11 -0.48 5.30 -13.70
C LYS A 11 -0.03 5.61 -12.27
N PRO A 12 0.34 6.86 -11.97
CA PRO A 12 0.75 7.23 -10.62
C PRO A 12 -0.47 7.33 -9.69
N GLY A 13 -0.33 6.77 -8.49
CA GLY A 13 -1.30 6.91 -7.41
C GLY A 13 -2.05 5.63 -7.07
N LEU A 14 -3.17 5.80 -6.37
CA LEU A 14 -4.07 4.74 -5.94
C LEU A 14 -5.49 5.06 -6.40
N TYR A 15 -6.29 4.02 -6.60
CA TYR A 15 -7.63 4.14 -7.16
C TYR A 15 -8.61 3.28 -6.38
N LYS A 16 -9.75 3.84 -5.99
CA LYS A 16 -10.82 3.10 -5.35
C LYS A 16 -11.76 2.53 -6.40
N LEU A 17 -12.07 1.24 -6.30
CA LEU A 17 -13.10 0.61 -7.11
C LEU A 17 -14.48 1.14 -6.69
N ILE A 18 -15.22 1.69 -7.65
CA ILE A 18 -16.59 2.19 -7.45
C ILE A 18 -17.61 1.22 -8.02
N SER A 19 -17.37 0.72 -9.24
CA SER A 19 -18.30 -0.19 -9.90
C SER A 19 -17.58 -1.04 -10.95
N GLN A 20 -18.13 -2.21 -11.25
CA GLN A 20 -17.63 -3.12 -12.27
C GLN A 20 -18.61 -3.13 -13.45
N GLY A 21 -18.12 -2.76 -14.63
CA GLY A 21 -18.85 -2.84 -15.89
C GLY A 21 -18.40 -4.04 -16.72
N LYS A 22 -19.00 -4.20 -17.91
CA LYS A 22 -18.59 -5.23 -18.86
C LYS A 22 -17.25 -4.82 -19.49
N ASN A 23 -16.16 -5.52 -19.17
CA ASN A 23 -14.77 -5.24 -19.60
C ASN A 23 -14.10 -3.97 -19.03
N MET A 24 -14.68 -3.30 -18.04
CA MET A 24 -14.09 -2.10 -17.44
C MET A 24 -14.46 -1.97 -15.97
N LEU A 25 -13.57 -1.34 -15.21
CA LEU A 25 -13.78 -0.98 -13.81
C LEU A 25 -13.92 0.55 -13.74
N ILE A 26 -15.00 1.05 -13.12
CA ILE A 26 -15.09 2.46 -12.77
C ILE A 26 -14.31 2.65 -11.49
N VAL A 27 -13.23 3.42 -11.59
CA VAL A 27 -12.37 3.73 -10.47
C VAL A 27 -12.38 5.22 -10.17
N GLU A 28 -12.19 5.56 -8.90
CA GLU A 28 -12.06 6.93 -8.40
C GLU A 28 -10.65 7.13 -7.88
N SER A 29 -9.97 8.21 -8.26
CA SER A 29 -8.64 8.50 -7.74
C SER A 29 -8.67 8.77 -6.25
N VAL A 30 -7.76 8.12 -5.50
CA VAL A 30 -7.52 8.36 -4.08
C VAL A 30 -6.62 9.59 -3.94
N ASN A 31 -7.09 10.72 -4.47
CA ASN A 31 -6.44 12.01 -4.35
C ASN A 31 -7.49 13.06 -3.97
N ALA A 32 -7.04 14.28 -3.67
CA ALA A 32 -7.94 15.37 -3.29
C ALA A 32 -9.03 15.67 -4.33
N GLU A 33 -8.76 15.42 -5.62
CA GLU A 33 -9.69 15.69 -6.73
C GLU A 33 -10.80 14.64 -6.88
N LYS A 34 -10.63 13.41 -6.35
CA LYS A 34 -11.60 12.29 -6.43
C LYS A 34 -12.23 12.13 -7.82
N LYS A 35 -11.39 12.19 -8.86
CA LYS A 35 -11.82 12.07 -10.25
C LYS A 35 -12.14 10.62 -10.59
N ARG A 36 -13.26 10.42 -11.28
CA ARG A 36 -13.70 9.11 -11.76
C ARG A 36 -13.30 8.91 -13.21
N PHE A 37 -12.78 7.73 -13.51
CA PHE A 37 -12.44 7.36 -14.87
C PHE A 37 -12.55 5.84 -15.07
N PRO A 38 -12.74 5.39 -16.32
CA PRO A 38 -12.73 3.97 -16.63
C PRO A 38 -11.29 3.44 -16.60
N ALA A 39 -11.07 2.38 -15.83
CA ALA A 39 -9.89 1.53 -15.92
C ALA A 39 -10.25 0.27 -16.74
N TYR A 40 -9.48 -0.01 -17.78
CA TYR A 40 -9.79 -1.09 -18.70
C TYR A 40 -9.04 -2.37 -18.33
N GLY A 41 -9.63 -3.54 -18.59
CA GLY A 41 -9.04 -4.83 -18.20
C GLY A 41 -7.69 -5.16 -18.86
N ASN A 42 -7.28 -4.42 -19.90
CA ASN A 42 -5.94 -4.53 -20.49
C ASN A 42 -4.85 -3.80 -19.67
N GLU A 43 -5.24 -2.93 -18.75
CA GLU A 43 -4.32 -2.33 -17.79
C GLU A 43 -3.98 -3.37 -16.70
N LYS A 44 -2.73 -3.39 -16.20
CA LYS A 44 -2.38 -4.27 -15.08
C LYS A 44 -2.91 -3.66 -13.80
N ILE A 45 -4.13 -4.04 -13.44
CA ILE A 45 -4.85 -3.59 -12.24
C ILE A 45 -4.66 -4.65 -11.16
N ILE A 46 -4.13 -4.25 -10.00
CA ILE A 46 -3.85 -5.15 -8.87
C ILE A 46 -4.47 -4.53 -7.61
N SER A 47 -5.18 -5.33 -6.81
CA SER A 47 -5.67 -4.86 -5.52
C SER A 47 -4.52 -4.74 -4.52
N LEU A 48 -4.51 -3.68 -3.71
CA LEU A 48 -3.50 -3.55 -2.65
C LEU A 48 -3.57 -4.70 -1.64
N ALA A 49 -4.73 -5.32 -1.49
CA ALA A 49 -4.91 -6.49 -0.63
C ALA A 49 -4.23 -7.76 -1.19
N ASP A 50 -4.00 -7.85 -2.50
CA ASP A 50 -3.36 -9.00 -3.14
C ASP A 50 -1.83 -8.83 -3.25
N ILE A 51 -1.29 -7.68 -2.82
CA ILE A 51 0.14 -7.41 -2.83
C ILE A 51 0.73 -7.89 -1.50
N ALA A 52 1.83 -8.63 -1.60
CA ALA A 52 2.67 -9.02 -0.47
C ALA A 52 4.14 -8.67 -0.74
N MET A 53 4.91 -8.55 0.32
CA MET A 53 6.34 -8.32 0.30
C MET A 53 7.07 -9.59 0.73
N TYR A 54 8.11 -9.96 -0.02
CA TYR A 54 8.94 -11.10 0.32
C TYR A 54 9.81 -10.80 1.54
N THR A 55 9.82 -11.75 2.47
CA THR A 55 10.75 -11.86 3.59
C THR A 55 11.64 -13.07 3.38
N ASP A 56 12.68 -13.23 4.19
CA ASP A 56 13.65 -14.33 4.06
C ASP A 56 12.98 -15.73 4.01
N ASP A 57 11.91 -15.93 4.79
CA ASP A 57 11.24 -17.23 4.92
C ASP A 57 9.78 -17.26 4.42
N ALA A 58 9.15 -16.11 4.20
CA ALA A 58 7.71 -16.02 3.92
C ALA A 58 7.31 -14.78 3.09
N GLU A 59 6.02 -14.64 2.80
CA GLU A 59 5.43 -13.44 2.22
C GLU A 59 4.60 -12.72 3.28
N VAL A 60 4.88 -11.44 3.50
CA VAL A 60 4.12 -10.59 4.43
C VAL A 60 3.17 -9.72 3.62
N PRO A 61 1.86 -9.77 3.89
CA PRO A 61 0.90 -8.94 3.20
C PRO A 61 1.19 -7.44 3.34
N LEU A 62 0.86 -6.66 2.31
CA LEU A 62 1.15 -5.22 2.29
C LEU A 62 0.45 -4.47 3.43
N TYR A 63 -0.70 -4.95 3.91
CA TYR A 63 -1.43 -4.31 5.00
C TYR A 63 -0.64 -4.32 6.32
N ASP A 64 0.07 -5.40 6.63
CA ASP A 64 0.90 -5.51 7.83
C ASP A 64 2.08 -4.54 7.74
N VAL A 65 2.73 -4.47 6.58
CA VAL A 65 3.85 -3.54 6.36
C VAL A 65 3.40 -2.08 6.47
N LEU A 66 2.22 -1.74 5.95
CA LEU A 66 1.64 -0.40 6.07
C LEU A 66 1.26 -0.07 7.53
N GLU A 67 0.83 -1.07 8.31
CA GLU A 67 0.55 -0.92 9.74
C GLU A 67 1.84 -0.65 10.53
N SER A 68 2.91 -1.41 10.29
CA SER A 68 4.22 -1.17 10.92
C SER A 68 4.77 0.23 10.60
N ILE A 69 4.58 0.70 9.36
CA ILE A 69 4.93 2.08 8.99
C ILE A 69 4.07 3.09 9.75
N LYS A 70 2.77 2.84 9.87
CA LYS A 70 1.86 3.72 10.61
C LYS A 70 2.24 3.82 12.09
N GLU A 71 2.63 2.72 12.71
CA GLU A 71 3.07 2.70 14.11
C GLU A 71 4.35 3.51 14.28
N LYS A 72 5.34 3.32 13.39
CA LYS A 72 6.60 4.07 13.39
C LYS A 72 6.38 5.58 13.21
N GLU A 73 5.58 5.96 12.22
CA GLU A 73 5.30 7.36 11.86
C GLU A 73 4.15 7.96 12.68
N LYS A 74 3.58 7.20 13.64
CA LYS A 74 2.47 7.62 14.51
C LYS A 74 1.27 8.18 13.73
N SER A 75 0.87 7.48 12.67
CA SER A 75 -0.21 7.89 11.74
C SER A 75 0.06 9.19 10.96
N ALA A 76 1.30 9.68 10.92
CA ALA A 76 1.72 10.76 10.05
C ALA A 76 2.18 10.23 8.68
N GLN A 77 2.38 11.14 7.73
CA GLN A 77 3.03 10.80 6.45
C GLN A 77 4.46 10.33 6.71
N ALA A 78 4.97 9.45 5.85
CA ALA A 78 6.32 8.92 5.97
C ALA A 78 7.35 10.05 5.95
N SER A 79 8.24 10.03 6.94
CA SER A 79 9.34 10.99 7.08
C SER A 79 10.32 10.96 5.89
N ILE A 80 10.35 9.87 5.14
CA ILE A 80 11.19 9.69 3.95
C ILE A 80 10.47 10.07 2.65
N ASP A 81 11.13 10.88 1.82
CA ASP A 81 10.59 11.25 0.50
C ASP A 81 11.05 10.23 -0.56
N PRO A 82 10.13 9.44 -1.15
CA PRO A 82 10.50 8.34 -2.05
C PRO A 82 11.17 8.82 -3.36
N LYS A 83 11.05 10.10 -3.71
CA LYS A 83 11.69 10.66 -4.90
C LYS A 83 13.10 11.17 -4.63
N LYS A 84 13.36 11.67 -3.42
CA LYS A 84 14.66 12.26 -3.05
C LYS A 84 15.58 11.29 -2.31
N ALA A 85 15.03 10.28 -1.65
CA ALA A 85 15.80 9.33 -0.87
C ALA A 85 16.74 8.47 -1.73
N THR A 86 17.92 8.18 -1.18
CA THR A 86 18.86 7.23 -1.79
C THR A 86 18.34 5.80 -1.66
N PRO A 87 18.83 4.87 -2.51
CA PRO A 87 18.50 3.45 -2.41
C PRO A 87 18.77 2.85 -1.03
N GLU A 88 19.86 3.29 -0.38
CA GLU A 88 20.27 2.84 0.95
C GLU A 88 19.29 3.33 2.01
N GLN A 89 18.95 4.63 2.01
CA GLN A 89 17.97 5.20 2.94
C GLN A 89 16.60 4.52 2.86
N LEU A 90 16.17 4.14 1.66
CA LEU A 90 14.90 3.43 1.47
C LEU A 90 14.95 2.02 2.06
N ARG A 91 16.09 1.33 1.92
CA ARG A 91 16.30 0.00 2.50
C ARG A 91 16.42 0.05 4.01
N GLU A 92 17.11 1.05 4.55
CA GLU A 92 17.19 1.28 6.00
C GLU A 92 15.79 1.56 6.57
N TYR A 93 15.04 2.45 5.92
CA TYR A 93 13.67 2.75 6.32
C TYR A 93 12.78 1.50 6.32
N LEU A 94 12.89 0.65 5.29
CA LEU A 94 12.16 -0.62 5.23
C LEU A 94 12.66 -1.59 6.30
N ALA A 95 13.97 -1.68 6.56
CA ALA A 95 14.54 -2.54 7.59
C ALA A 95 14.04 -2.18 9.00
N GLU A 96 13.77 -0.89 9.26
CA GLU A 96 13.22 -0.46 10.55
C GLU A 96 11.77 -0.91 10.76
N VAL A 97 10.99 -1.12 9.70
CA VAL A 97 9.60 -1.59 9.79
C VAL A 97 9.45 -3.10 9.56
N LEU A 98 10.31 -3.67 8.73
CA LEU A 98 10.32 -5.08 8.35
C LEU A 98 11.79 -5.53 8.24
N PRO A 99 12.48 -5.84 9.34
CA PRO A 99 13.92 -6.11 9.34
C PRO A 99 14.33 -7.36 8.55
N ASN A 100 13.42 -8.32 8.40
CA ASN A 100 13.56 -9.60 7.71
C ASN A 100 13.12 -9.57 6.24
N PHE A 101 13.09 -8.39 5.61
CA PHE A 101 12.70 -8.29 4.21
C PHE A 101 13.78 -8.85 3.27
N ASP A 102 13.35 -9.54 2.21
CA ASP A 102 14.26 -10.12 1.23
C ASP A 102 14.87 -9.02 0.35
N ARG A 103 16.17 -8.75 0.52
CA ARG A 103 16.88 -7.67 -0.19
C ARG A 103 17.13 -7.95 -1.67
N GLU A 104 17.01 -9.21 -2.10
CA GLU A 104 17.23 -9.63 -3.48
C GLU A 104 15.93 -9.54 -4.28
N ARG A 105 14.80 -9.91 -3.67
CA ARG A 105 13.47 -9.86 -4.30
C ARG A 105 12.79 -8.51 -4.17
N VAL A 106 13.04 -7.77 -3.08
CA VAL A 106 12.45 -6.44 -2.88
C VAL A 106 13.31 -5.37 -3.53
N TYR A 107 12.86 -4.88 -4.68
CA TYR A 107 13.55 -3.81 -5.38
C TYR A 107 13.28 -2.45 -4.75
N VAL A 108 14.25 -1.54 -4.87
CA VAL A 108 14.13 -0.15 -4.41
C VAL A 108 12.89 0.54 -5.00
N ALA A 109 12.51 0.19 -6.23
CA ALA A 109 11.31 0.72 -6.87
C ALA A 109 10.01 0.33 -6.14
N ASP A 110 9.96 -0.87 -5.56
CA ASP A 110 8.80 -1.34 -4.78
C ASP A 110 8.73 -0.64 -3.43
N ILE A 111 9.88 -0.40 -2.79
CA ILE A 111 9.96 0.42 -1.57
C ILE A 111 9.47 1.85 -1.84
N LYS A 112 9.91 2.46 -2.96
CA LYS A 112 9.44 3.80 -3.38
C LYS A 112 7.94 3.83 -3.60
N LYS A 113 7.39 2.81 -4.27
CA LYS A 113 5.94 2.68 -4.49
C LYS A 113 5.19 2.54 -3.17
N LEU A 114 5.67 1.71 -2.26
CA LEU A 114 5.06 1.45 -0.96
C LEU A 114 4.98 2.73 -0.11
N VAL A 115 6.07 3.49 0.00
CA VAL A 115 6.09 4.78 0.72
C VAL A 115 5.14 5.79 0.05
N ALA A 116 5.13 5.86 -1.28
CA ALA A 116 4.22 6.75 -2.00
C ALA A 116 2.74 6.40 -1.75
N TRP A 117 2.40 5.11 -1.75
CA TRP A 117 1.07 4.62 -1.44
C TRP A 117 0.67 4.95 0.00
N TYR A 118 1.54 4.68 0.98
CA TYR A 118 1.30 5.05 2.37
C TYR A 118 0.98 6.54 2.53
N ASN A 119 1.78 7.42 1.92
CA ASN A 119 1.55 8.87 1.97
C ASN A 119 0.20 9.27 1.38
N ILE A 120 -0.21 8.64 0.28
CA ILE A 120 -1.52 8.86 -0.36
C ILE A 120 -2.65 8.42 0.57
N LEU A 121 -2.52 7.25 1.19
CA LEU A 121 -3.54 6.70 2.09
C LEU A 121 -3.75 7.62 3.31
N ILE A 122 -2.67 7.98 4.02
CA ILE A 122 -2.73 8.88 5.18
C ILE A 122 -3.27 10.26 4.80
N SER A 123 -2.82 10.82 3.66
CA SER A 123 -3.28 12.13 3.20
C SER A 123 -4.78 12.18 2.92
N ASN A 124 -5.40 11.04 2.57
CA ASN A 124 -6.84 10.92 2.34
C ASN A 124 -7.60 10.37 3.56
N GLY A 125 -6.95 10.27 4.73
CA GLY A 125 -7.56 9.76 5.97
C GLY A 125 -7.79 8.25 6.01
N ILE A 126 -7.21 7.50 5.06
CA ILE A 126 -7.28 6.03 5.06
C ILE A 126 -6.18 5.52 5.99
N THR A 127 -6.54 5.31 7.25
CA THR A 127 -5.62 4.83 8.29
C THR A 127 -5.91 3.38 8.71
N GLU A 128 -6.98 2.78 8.19
CA GLU A 128 -7.35 1.39 8.42
C GLU A 128 -6.99 0.54 7.20
N PHE A 129 -5.88 -0.19 7.33
CA PHE A 129 -5.34 -1.03 6.26
C PHE A 129 -5.92 -2.44 6.30
N LYS A 130 -6.29 -2.95 7.47
CA LYS A 130 -6.86 -4.30 7.60
C LYS A 130 -8.18 -4.45 6.83
N PRO A 131 -8.45 -5.63 6.25
CA PRO A 131 -9.80 -5.95 5.77
C PRO A 131 -10.76 -5.97 6.98
N GLU A 132 -11.97 -5.41 6.83
CA GLU A 132 -13.03 -5.39 7.87
C GLU A 132 -13.59 -6.80 8.13
N GLY A 133 -12.75 -7.67 8.67
CA GLY A 133 -13.00 -9.10 8.84
C GLY A 133 -11.83 -9.86 9.43
N GLU A 134 -10.65 -9.24 9.56
CA GLU A 134 -9.52 -9.71 10.37
C GLU A 134 -9.24 -8.73 11.52
N ILE A 135 -10.31 -8.33 12.20
CA ILE A 135 -10.19 -7.88 13.59
C ILE A 135 -9.90 -9.19 14.34
N LYS A 136 -8.62 -9.57 14.48
CA LYS A 136 -8.25 -10.64 15.40
C LYS A 136 -8.76 -10.23 16.78
N GLU A 137 -9.72 -10.99 17.29
CA GLU A 137 -9.84 -11.27 18.71
C GLU A 137 -8.46 -11.72 19.21
N GLU A 138 -7.83 -10.89 20.03
CA GLU A 138 -6.73 -11.12 20.98
C GLU A 138 -6.40 -9.71 21.51
N GLU A 139 -6.54 -9.29 22.77
CA GLU A 139 -6.63 -9.97 24.05
C GLU A 139 -7.16 -8.91 25.06
N VAL A 140 -8.31 -9.12 25.70
CA VAL A 140 -8.57 -8.58 27.04
C VAL A 140 -8.67 -9.79 27.93
N ALA A 141 -7.50 -10.26 28.38
CA ALA A 141 -7.40 -11.17 29.50
C ALA A 141 -7.75 -10.37 30.77
N GLU A 142 -8.89 -10.69 31.38
CA GLU A 142 -9.14 -10.51 32.81
C GLU A 142 -9.35 -11.89 33.43
#